data_AF-A0A947G7V7-F1
#
_entry.id   AF-A0A947G7V7-F1
#
_cell.length_a   1.000
_cell.length_b   1.000
_cell.length_c   1.000
_cell.angle_alpha   90.00
_cell.angle_beta   90.00
_cell.angle_gamma   90.00
#
_symmetry.space_group_name_H-M   'P 1'
#
loop_
_entity.id
_entity.type
_entity.pdbx_description
1 polymer ?
#
loop_
_entity_poly.entity_id
_entity_poly.type
_entity_poly.pdbx_seq_one_letter_code
_entity_poly.pdbx_strand_id
1 'polypeptide(L)' 'MTIDPQRNALIEAVTTAHRERVAGEIIDSSAWHDLDDSERVEAYERAVTQRRIEAAVSPSGQTSTVRAVLARLGG' A
#
# COMPACT_ATOMS: atom_id res chain seq x y z
N MET A 1 0.02 10.06 23.31
CA MET A 1 0.65 8.94 22.60
C MET A 1 1.69 9.53 21.68
N THR A 2 2.97 9.39 21.99
CA THR A 2 4.04 9.89 21.13
C THR A 2 4.12 8.96 19.93
N ILE A 3 3.93 9.50 18.73
CA ILE A 3 4.12 8.73 17.51
C ILE A 3 5.62 8.50 17.36
N ASP A 4 6.05 7.23 17.41
CA ASP A 4 7.42 6.86 17.06
C ASP A 4 7.56 6.97 15.52
N PRO A 5 8.38 7.90 15.00
CA PRO A 5 8.54 8.11 13.57
C PRO A 5 9.14 6.89 12.85
N GLN A 6 10.04 6.15 13.50
CA GLN A 6 10.72 5.02 12.88
C GLN A 6 9.76 3.85 12.69
N ARG A 7 9.02 3.51 13.75
CA ARG A 7 7.93 2.55 13.69
C ARG A 7 6.91 2.90 12.60
N ASN A 8 6.48 4.15 12.55
CA ASN A 8 5.50 4.58 11.55
C ASN A 8 6.03 4.43 10.12
N ALA A 9 7.31 4.74 9.89
CA ALA A 9 7.95 4.54 8.59
C ALA A 9 8.01 3.06 8.18
N LEU A 10 8.28 2.15 9.13
CA LEU A 10 8.27 0.70 8.87
C LEU A 10 6.86 0.22 8.49
N ILE A 11 5.85 0.62 9.25
CA ILE A 11 4.45 0.29 8.96
C ILE A 11 4.04 0.83 7.58
N GLU A 12 4.39 2.08 7.26
CA GLU A 12 4.10 2.68 5.95
C GLU A 12 4.81 1.96 4.80
N ALA A 13 6.07 1.56 4.99
CA ALA A 13 6.82 0.78 3.99
C ALA A 13 6.20 -0.59 3.74
N VAL A 14 5.69 -1.25 4.79
CA VAL A 14 4.97 -2.52 4.63
C VAL A 14 3.64 -2.31 3.89
N THR A 15 2.87 -1.26 4.21
CA THR A 15 1.53 -1.07 3.64
C THR A 15 1.53 -0.52 2.21
N THR A 16 2.41 0.42 1.89
CA THR A 16 2.33 1.21 0.65
C THR A 16 3.34 0.83 -0.43
N ALA A 17 4.42 0.10 -0.10
CA ALA A 17 5.49 -0.13 -1.07
C ALA A 17 4.99 -0.92 -2.27
N HIS A 18 5.16 -0.31 -3.45
CA HIS A 18 4.95 -0.99 -4.72
C HIS A 18 5.98 -2.11 -4.87
N ARG A 19 5.50 -3.30 -5.25
CA ARG A 19 6.34 -4.45 -5.59
C ARG A 19 5.83 -5.01 -6.91
N GLU A 20 6.74 -5.22 -7.86
CA GLU A 20 6.40 -5.75 -9.19
C GLU A 20 5.84 -7.15 -9.03
N ARG A 21 4.58 -7.37 -9.44
CA ARG A 21 3.93 -8.65 -9.22
C ARG A 21 4.38 -9.65 -10.27
N VAL A 22 5.12 -10.68 -9.85
CA VAL A 22 5.30 -11.90 -10.64
C VAL A 22 4.07 -12.79 -10.37
N ALA A 23 3.48 -13.34 -11.43
CA ALA A 23 2.21 -14.04 -11.33
C ALA A 23 2.27 -15.20 -10.31
N GLY A 24 1.54 -15.04 -9.20
CA GLY A 24 1.40 -16.06 -8.15
C GLY A 24 2.42 -15.97 -7.01
N GLU A 25 3.39 -15.05 -7.05
CA GLU A 25 4.41 -14.92 -6.01
C GLU A 25 4.05 -13.86 -4.97
N ILE A 26 4.27 -14.21 -3.70
CA ILE A 26 4.25 -13.24 -2.60
C ILE A 26 5.66 -12.66 -2.49
N ILE A 27 5.78 -11.34 -2.68
CA ILE A 27 7.04 -10.63 -2.50
C ILE A 27 7.00 -9.90 -1.17
N ASP A 28 7.82 -10.36 -0.23
CA ASP A 28 7.87 -9.81 1.11
C ASP A 28 8.54 -8.42 1.15
N SER A 29 8.19 -7.66 2.18
CA SER A 29 8.90 -6.42 2.53
C SER A 29 10.07 -6.78 3.44
N SER A 30 11.27 -6.25 3.20
CA SER A 30 12.35 -6.35 4.22
C SER A 30 11.91 -5.73 5.56
N ALA A 31 11.18 -4.62 5.51
CA ALA A 31 10.61 -3.95 6.69
C ALA A 31 9.60 -4.81 7.48
N TRP A 32 9.07 -5.89 6.91
CA TRP A 32 8.17 -6.81 7.62
C TRP A 32 8.88 -7.51 8.79
N HIS A 33 10.16 -7.79 8.63
CA HIS A 33 10.96 -8.51 9.62
C HIS A 33 11.34 -7.63 10.81
N ASP A 34 11.32 -6.31 10.65
CA ASP A 34 11.62 -5.35 11.71
C ASP A 34 10.39 -5.00 12.56
N LEU A 35 9.19 -5.43 12.15
CA LEU A 35 7.95 -5.24 12.91
C LEU A 35 7.75 -6.34 13.95
N ASP A 36 7.24 -5.96 15.12
CA ASP A 36 6.69 -6.89 16.10
C ASP A 36 5.28 -7.40 15.71
N ASP A 37 4.76 -8.36 16.49
CA ASP A 37 3.46 -8.98 16.20
C ASP A 37 2.29 -7.98 16.24
N SER A 38 2.32 -7.02 17.15
CA SER A 38 1.28 -5.99 17.25
C SER A 38 1.33 -5.03 16.07
N GLU A 39 2.53 -4.69 15.60
CA GLU A 39 2.77 -3.80 14.48
C GLU A 39 2.42 -4.46 13.14
N ARG A 40 2.63 -5.78 13.01
CA ARG A 40 2.19 -6.56 11.85
C ARG A 40 0.67 -6.58 11.72
N VAL A 41 -0.05 -6.73 12.83
CA VAL A 41 -1.51 -6.63 12.85
C VAL A 41 -1.96 -5.24 12.41
N GLU A 42 -1.34 -4.18 12.95
CA GLU A 42 -1.65 -2.81 12.55
C GLU A 42 -1.36 -2.55 11.06
N ALA A 43 -0.23 -3.04 10.54
CA ALA A 43 0.11 -2.92 9.13
C ALA A 43 -0.93 -3.62 8.24
N TYR A 44 -1.42 -4.79 8.64
CA TYR A 44 -2.50 -5.48 7.94
C TYR A 44 -3.80 -4.65 7.92
N GLU A 45 -4.23 -4.12 9.06
CA GLU A 45 -5.44 -3.31 9.17
C GLU A 45 -5.37 -2.03 8.34
N ARG A 46 -4.22 -1.34 8.38
CA ARG A 46 -3.94 -0.17 7.55
C ARG A 46 -3.99 -0.51 6.06
N ALA A 47 -3.38 -1.63 5.66
CA ALA A 47 -3.40 -2.07 4.26
C ALA A 47 -4.81 -2.45 3.77
N VAL A 48 -5.63 -3.09 4.60
CA VAL A 48 -7.05 -3.35 4.29
C VAL A 48 -7.82 -2.05 4.12
N THR A 49 -7.61 -1.10 5.02
CA THR A 49 -8.26 0.21 4.98
C THR A 49 -7.89 0.99 3.71
N GLN A 50 -6.60 1.04 3.38
CA GLN A 50 -6.11 1.68 2.16
C GLN A 50 -6.76 1.09 0.91
N ARG A 51 -6.81 -0.25 0.78
CA ARG A 51 -7.45 -0.91 -0.38
C ARG A 51 -8.93 -0.60 -0.50
N ARG A 52 -9.65 -0.48 0.62
CA ARG A 52 -11.07 -0.08 0.63
C ARG A 52 -11.24 1.35 0.13
N ILE A 53 -10.37 2.27 0.56
CA ILE A 53 -10.38 3.66 0.10
C ILE A 53 -10.07 3.72 -1.40
N GLU A 54 -9.01 3.04 -1.85
CA GLU A 54 -8.64 2.97 -3.28
C GLU A 54 -9.78 2.43 -4.14
N ALA A 55 -10.42 1.34 -3.71
CA ALA A 55 -11.57 0.75 -4.40
C ALA A 55 -12.79 1.70 -4.46
N ALA A 56 -13.04 2.46 -3.38
CA ALA A 56 -14.12 3.44 -3.34
C ALA A 56 -13.87 4.64 -4.26
N VAL A 57 -12.61 5.10 -4.36
CA VAL A 57 -12.21 6.23 -5.21
C VAL A 57 -12.17 5.86 -6.69
N SER A 58 -11.76 4.64 -7.01
CA SER A 58 -11.71 4.15 -8.39
C SER A 58 -12.02 2.65 -8.45
N PRO A 59 -13.26 2.26 -8.78
CA PRO A 59 -13.62 0.86 -8.97
C PRO A 59 -12.79 0.14 -10.04
N SER A 60 -12.29 0.89 -11.03
CA SER A 60 -11.39 0.38 -12.09
C SER A 60 -9.92 0.29 -11.66
N GLY A 61 -9.56 0.69 -10.44
CA GLY A 61 -8.17 0.74 -9.95
C GLY A 61 -7.30 1.84 -10.59
N GLN A 62 -7.87 2.70 -11.44
CA GLN A 62 -7.13 3.77 -12.10
C GLN A 62 -6.86 4.95 -11.15
N THR A 63 -5.59 5.29 -10.97
CA THR A 63 -5.18 6.52 -10.26
C THR A 63 -5.55 7.76 -11.07
N SER A 64 -5.58 8.94 -10.44
CA SER A 64 -5.76 10.22 -11.13
C SER A 64 -4.72 10.42 -12.24
N THR A 65 -3.48 10.00 -12.00
CA THR A 65 -2.40 10.00 -12.99
C THR A 65 -2.73 9.11 -14.18
N VAL A 66 -3.20 7.87 -13.95
CA VAL A 66 -3.61 6.95 -15.02
C VAL A 66 -4.73 7.58 -15.85
N ARG A 67 -5.76 8.15 -15.21
CA ARG A 67 -6.87 8.82 -15.93
C ARG A 67 -6.37 10.00 -16.77
N ALA A 68 -5.47 10.82 -16.24
CA ALA A 68 -4.91 11.98 -16.96
C ALA A 68 -4.08 11.54 -18.19
N VAL A 69 -3.30 10.47 -18.06
CA VAL A 69 -2.54 9.90 -19.18
C VAL A 69 -3.48 9.34 -20.25
N LEU A 70 -4.50 8.56 -19.85
CA LEU A 70 -5.48 7.99 -20.80
C LEU A 70 -6.23 9.07 -21.58
N ALA A 71 -6.67 10.14 -20.91
CA ALA A 71 -7.31 11.29 -21.57
C ALA A 71 -6.40 11.96 -22.61
N ARG A 72 -5.07 11.94 -22.41
CA ARG A 72 -4.10 12.50 -23.35
C ARG A 72 -3.83 11.59 -24.56
N LEU A 73 -4.02 10.28 -24.41
CA LEU A 73 -3.83 9.28 -25.46
C LEU A 73 -5.06 9.11 -26.37
N GLY A 74 -6.11 9.91 -26.16
CA GLY A 74 -7.35 9.84 -26.95
C GLY A 74 -8.34 8.79 -26.44
N GLY A 75 -8.27 8.43 -25.16
CA GLY A 75 -9.37 7.76 -24.47
C GLY A 75 -10.61 8.63 -24.36
#